data_AF-A0A8J2KVB2-F1
#
_entry.id   AF-A0A8J2KVB2-F1
#
_cell.length_a   1.000
_cell.length_b   1.000
_cell.length_c   1.000
_cell.angle_alpha   90.00
_cell.angle_beta   90.00
_cell.angle_gamma   90.00
#
_symmetry.space_group_name_H-M   'P 1'
#
loop_
_entity.id
_entity.type
_entity.pdbx_description
1 polymer ?
#
loop_
_entity_poly.entity_id
_entity_poly.type
_entity_poly.pdbx_seq_one_letter_code
_entity_poly.pdbx_strand_id
1 'polypeptide(L)'
;PLDLAVKGHLVKEVFNIAGYHLPPSLSKHAKKIFIERLDKDLELEKPAFDKRIYGNLVSKEEKMKQQFFRAKFDDRSQYLTEILDTLTPDDIRHLLIAEDELSQCNGFSRIFPTRNTHSYFAFFEGPRYYNMLMDAWENKYELDRAPAIRRLQELCRRKIHLINTPSAPQP
;
A
#
# COMPACT_ATOMS: atom_id res chain seq x y z
N PRO A 1 -17.51 -22.58 -23.04
CA PRO A 1 -18.25 -21.41 -22.50
C PRO A 1 -17.92 -21.10 -21.03
N LEU A 2 -18.08 -22.07 -20.12
CA LEU A 2 -17.84 -21.88 -18.68
C LEU A 2 -16.37 -21.60 -18.34
N ASP A 3 -15.45 -22.36 -18.94
CA ASP A 3 -14.01 -22.25 -18.67
C ASP A 3 -13.46 -20.85 -18.98
N LEU A 4 -13.89 -20.26 -20.10
CA LEU A 4 -13.50 -18.91 -20.51
C LEU A 4 -14.09 -17.84 -19.58
N ALA A 5 -15.35 -18.00 -19.15
CA ALA A 5 -16.01 -17.06 -18.25
C ALA A 5 -15.36 -17.07 -16.85
N VAL A 6 -14.98 -18.24 -16.33
CA VAL A 6 -14.33 -18.32 -15.01
C VAL A 6 -12.87 -17.89 -15.09
N LYS A 7 -12.08 -18.45 -16.01
CA LYS A 7 -10.64 -18.15 -16.12
C LYS A 7 -10.38 -16.73 -16.61
N GLY A 8 -11.20 -16.21 -17.51
CA GLY A 8 -11.05 -14.85 -18.03
C GLY A 8 -11.24 -13.78 -16.94
N HIS A 9 -12.28 -13.93 -16.11
CA HIS A 9 -12.50 -13.04 -14.98
C HIS A 9 -11.40 -13.16 -13.94
N LEU A 10 -10.98 -14.38 -13.61
CA LEU A 10 -9.88 -14.65 -12.69
C LEU A 10 -8.60 -13.92 -13.13
N VAL A 11 -8.18 -14.12 -14.39
CA VAL A 11 -6.95 -13.53 -14.92
C VAL A 11 -7.03 -12.02 -14.94
N LYS A 12 -8.15 -11.44 -15.39
CA LYS A 12 -8.37 -9.99 -15.39
C LYS A 12 -8.21 -9.42 -13.97
N GLU A 13 -8.83 -10.06 -12.99
CA GLU A 13 -8.79 -9.58 -11.61
C GLU A 13 -7.39 -9.70 -11.00
N VAL A 14 -6.67 -10.79 -11.25
CA VAL A 14 -5.26 -10.93 -10.85
C VAL A 14 -4.40 -9.80 -11.43
N PHE A 15 -4.57 -9.46 -12.71
CA PHE A 15 -3.82 -8.36 -13.32
C PHE A 15 -4.19 -6.99 -12.74
N ASN A 16 -5.45 -6.78 -12.36
CA ASN A 16 -5.88 -5.57 -11.69
C ASN A 16 -5.27 -5.46 -10.29
N ILE A 17 -5.34 -6.53 -9.49
CA ILE A 17 -4.74 -6.61 -8.14
C ILE A 17 -3.22 -6.37 -8.22
N ALA A 18 -2.54 -6.97 -9.19
CA ALA A 18 -1.11 -6.76 -9.40
C ALA A 18 -0.75 -5.30 -9.74
N GLY A 19 -1.72 -4.46 -10.14
CA GLY A 19 -1.56 -3.02 -10.25
C GLY A 19 -0.51 -2.61 -11.30
N TYR A 20 -0.52 -3.22 -12.48
CA TYR A 20 0.46 -2.91 -13.52
C TYR A 20 0.39 -1.46 -13.97
N HIS A 21 1.52 -0.75 -13.80
CA HIS A 21 1.66 0.63 -14.21
C HIS A 21 2.06 0.77 -15.67
N LEU A 22 1.69 1.91 -16.26
CA LEU A 22 2.18 2.29 -17.57
C LEU A 22 3.71 2.52 -17.54
N PRO A 23 4.46 2.06 -18.56
CA PRO A 23 5.89 2.32 -18.64
C PRO A 23 6.22 3.82 -18.64
N PRO A 24 7.28 4.27 -17.95
CA PRO A 24 7.65 5.69 -17.93
C PRO A 24 8.07 6.22 -19.31
N SER A 25 8.61 5.33 -20.14
CA SER A 25 9.10 5.58 -21.50
C SER A 25 8.03 5.58 -22.60
N LEU A 26 6.74 5.60 -22.26
CA LEU A 26 5.68 5.67 -23.27
C LEU A 26 5.86 6.88 -24.21
N SER A 27 5.66 6.64 -25.51
CA SER A 27 5.68 7.70 -26.52
C SER A 27 4.61 8.76 -26.23
N LYS A 28 4.84 10.00 -26.69
CA LYS A 28 3.85 11.09 -26.54
C LYS A 28 2.48 10.71 -27.13
N HIS A 29 2.48 9.96 -28.25
CA HIS A 29 1.28 9.48 -28.90
C HIS A 29 0.53 8.45 -28.05
N ALA A 30 1.23 7.44 -27.51
CA ALA A 30 0.62 6.45 -26.63
C ALA A 30 0.06 7.11 -25.35
N LYS A 31 0.82 8.01 -24.72
CA LYS A 31 0.35 8.78 -23.55
C LYS A 31 -0.94 9.55 -23.83
N LYS A 32 -1.02 10.21 -25.00
CA LYS A 32 -2.24 10.93 -25.41
C LYS A 32 -3.45 10.00 -25.53
N ILE A 33 -3.30 8.87 -26.21
CA ILE A 33 -4.38 7.88 -26.36
C ILE A 33 -4.83 7.35 -24.99
N PHE A 34 -3.90 7.09 -24.07
CA PHE A 34 -4.24 6.64 -22.72
C PHE A 34 -5.00 7.72 -21.95
N ILE A 35 -4.51 8.95 -21.92
CA ILE A 35 -5.19 10.06 -21.22
C ILE A 35 -6.59 10.32 -21.79
N GLU A 36 -6.78 10.21 -23.11
CA GLU A 36 -8.09 10.36 -23.74
C GLU A 36 -9.08 9.23 -23.39
N ARG A 37 -8.57 8.05 -23.03
CA ARG A 37 -9.38 6.88 -22.65
C ARG A 37 -9.52 6.69 -21.14
N LEU A 38 -8.63 7.29 -20.35
CA LEU A 38 -8.77 7.36 -18.89
C LEU A 38 -9.87 8.37 -18.54
N ASP A 39 -10.53 8.11 -17.42
CA ASP A 39 -11.57 9.00 -16.92
C ASP A 39 -10.98 10.40 -16.66
N LYS A 40 -11.65 11.44 -17.13
CA LYS A 40 -11.12 12.82 -17.08
C LYS A 40 -11.01 13.37 -15.66
N ASP A 41 -11.67 12.71 -14.70
CA ASP A 41 -11.69 13.06 -13.28
C ASP A 41 -10.43 12.59 -12.54
N LEU A 42 -9.62 11.72 -13.15
CA LEU A 42 -8.31 11.34 -12.62
C LEU A 42 -7.30 12.41 -13.02
N GLU A 43 -7.06 13.39 -12.14
CA GLU A 43 -5.96 14.37 -12.20
C GLU A 43 -4.58 13.69 -12.09
N LEU A 44 -4.27 12.79 -13.01
CA LEU A 44 -3.02 12.04 -13.05
C LEU A 44 -1.95 12.92 -13.70
N GLU A 45 -1.24 13.71 -12.88
CA GLU A 45 -0.05 14.44 -13.34
C GLU A 45 0.98 13.50 -14.01
N LYS A 46 1.04 12.23 -13.56
CA LYS A 46 1.89 11.16 -14.10
C LYS A 46 1.23 9.77 -13.97
N PRO A 47 0.47 9.28 -14.96
CA PRO A 47 -0.19 7.96 -14.93
C PRO A 47 0.79 6.78 -15.11
N ALA A 48 2.10 7.02 -14.95
CA ALA A 48 3.15 6.07 -15.25
C ALA A 48 3.84 5.60 -13.97
N PHE A 49 4.49 4.45 -14.07
CA PHE A 49 5.24 3.82 -12.99
C PHE A 49 6.17 4.81 -12.29
N ASP A 50 5.96 5.00 -10.98
CA ASP A 50 6.86 5.76 -10.11
C ASP A 50 7.62 4.79 -9.21
N LYS A 51 8.90 4.61 -9.49
CA LYS A 51 9.80 3.72 -8.74
C LYS A 51 9.88 4.03 -7.25
N ARG A 52 9.48 5.24 -6.82
CA ARG A 52 9.53 5.65 -5.41
C ARG A 52 8.47 4.93 -4.58
N ILE A 53 7.31 4.61 -5.17
CA ILE A 53 6.24 3.85 -4.52
C ILE A 53 6.71 2.44 -4.17
N TYR A 54 7.44 1.82 -5.09
CA TYR A 54 7.91 0.44 -5.02
C TYR A 54 9.33 0.28 -4.48
N GLY A 55 9.94 1.36 -4.00
CA GLY A 55 11.30 1.36 -3.50
C GLY A 55 11.40 0.78 -2.09
N ASN A 56 12.46 0.01 -1.82
CA ASN A 56 12.78 -0.50 -0.47
C ASN A 56 13.66 0.47 0.34
N LEU A 57 13.62 1.76 0.01
CA LEU A 57 14.45 2.76 0.67
C LEU A 57 13.78 3.20 1.97
N VAL A 58 14.33 2.72 3.09
CA VAL A 58 13.88 3.06 4.44
C VAL A 58 14.88 4.01 5.08
N SER A 59 14.44 5.19 5.52
CA SER A 59 15.25 6.20 6.18
C SER A 59 15.76 5.74 7.56
N LYS A 60 16.68 6.49 8.17
CA LYS A 60 17.15 6.19 9.52
C LYS A 60 16.02 6.31 10.55
N GLU A 61 15.20 7.36 10.42
CA GLU A 61 14.05 7.64 11.28
C GLU A 61 12.99 6.55 11.13
N GLU A 62 12.73 6.11 9.90
CA GLU A 62 11.82 5.00 9.62
C GLU A 62 12.34 3.70 10.24
N LYS A 63 13.64 3.38 10.09
CA LYS A 63 14.25 2.21 10.75
C LYS A 63 14.13 2.28 12.27
N MET A 64 14.32 3.45 12.87
CA MET A 64 14.15 3.65 14.31
C MET A 64 12.70 3.40 14.74
N LYS A 65 11.72 3.93 14.00
CA LYS A 65 10.29 3.63 14.22
C LYS A 65 10.03 2.13 14.11
N GLN A 66 10.54 1.48 13.06
CA GLN A 66 10.35 0.05 12.85
C GLN A 66 10.93 -0.78 14.00
N GLN A 67 12.13 -0.45 14.48
CA GLN A 67 12.77 -1.13 15.60
C GLN A 67 12.00 -0.92 16.91
N PHE A 68 11.54 0.30 17.16
CA PHE A 68 10.75 0.65 18.34
C PHE A 68 9.47 -0.18 18.43
N PHE A 69 8.71 -0.29 17.34
CA PHE A 69 7.48 -1.10 17.36
C PHE A 69 7.75 -2.60 17.38
N ARG A 70 8.81 -3.08 16.71
CA ARG A 70 9.20 -4.50 16.81
C ARG A 70 9.48 -4.93 18.26
N ALA A 71 10.02 -4.05 19.10
CA ALA A 71 10.24 -4.33 20.51
C ALA A 71 8.94 -4.43 21.34
N LYS A 72 7.82 -3.90 20.83
CA LYS A 72 6.49 -3.95 21.45
C LYS A 72 5.60 -5.08 20.91
N PHE A 73 6.15 -5.99 20.10
CA PHE A 73 5.37 -6.99 19.38
C PHE A 73 4.56 -7.92 20.28
N ASP A 74 5.11 -8.28 21.45
CA ASP A 74 4.49 -9.22 22.37
C ASP A 74 3.21 -8.69 23.01
N ASP A 75 3.05 -7.36 23.09
CA ASP A 75 1.84 -6.72 23.58
C ASP A 75 1.13 -5.94 22.47
N ARG A 76 0.12 -6.60 21.88
CA ARG A 76 -0.70 -6.02 20.82
C ARG A 76 -1.30 -4.66 21.19
N SER A 77 -1.69 -4.48 22.46
CA SER A 77 -2.30 -3.22 22.91
C SER A 77 -1.32 -2.04 22.85
N GLN A 78 -0.02 -2.29 22.98
CA GLN A 78 1.03 -1.26 23.01
C GLN A 78 1.36 -0.66 21.64
N TYR A 79 0.97 -1.29 20.52
CA TYR A 79 1.25 -0.77 19.19
C TYR A 79 0.02 -0.41 18.35
N LEU A 80 -1.14 -1.03 18.59
CA LEU A 80 -2.32 -0.93 17.70
C LEU A 80 -2.74 0.51 17.34
N THR A 81 -2.61 1.44 18.28
CA THR A 81 -2.96 2.85 18.05
C THR A 81 -1.71 3.67 17.70
N GLU A 82 -0.66 3.57 18.52
CA GLU A 82 0.54 4.39 18.43
C GLU A 82 1.27 4.25 17.08
N ILE A 83 1.29 3.06 16.48
CA ILE A 83 1.93 2.83 15.17
C ILE A 83 1.29 3.65 14.05
N LEU A 84 0.00 3.97 14.20
CA LEU A 84 -0.79 4.72 13.25
C LEU A 84 -0.82 6.22 13.54
N ASP A 85 -0.25 6.71 14.63
CA ASP A 85 -0.32 8.14 14.97
C ASP A 85 0.45 8.98 13.95
N THR A 86 1.71 8.60 13.68
CA THR A 86 2.56 9.25 12.69
C THR A 86 2.96 8.25 11.61
N LEU A 87 2.30 8.30 10.45
CA LEU A 87 2.67 7.47 9.29
C LEU A 87 3.88 8.07 8.57
N THR A 88 4.90 7.26 8.36
CA THR A 88 6.08 7.65 7.60
C THR A 88 5.82 7.52 6.09
N PRO A 89 6.67 8.12 5.22
CA PRO A 89 6.61 7.86 3.78
C PRO A 89 6.56 6.37 3.44
N ASP A 90 7.38 5.56 4.10
CA ASP A 90 7.40 4.10 3.95
C ASP A 90 6.10 3.41 4.37
N ASP A 91 5.53 3.78 5.53
CA ASP A 91 4.24 3.24 5.95
C ASP A 91 3.15 3.55 4.92
N ILE A 92 3.11 4.79 4.44
CA ILE A 92 2.11 5.25 3.50
C ILE A 92 2.21 4.47 2.19
N ARG A 93 3.42 4.20 1.69
CA ARG A 93 3.62 3.38 0.47
C ARG A 93 3.05 1.97 0.64
N HIS A 94 3.32 1.31 1.77
CA HIS A 94 2.80 -0.03 2.04
C HIS A 94 1.27 -0.03 2.17
N LEU A 95 0.71 0.94 2.89
CA LEU A 95 -0.74 1.06 3.09
C LEU A 95 -1.48 1.42 1.79
N LEU A 96 -0.89 2.28 0.95
CA LEU A 96 -1.43 2.61 -0.38
C LEU A 96 -1.53 1.37 -1.25
N ILE A 97 -0.43 0.61 -1.37
CA ILE A 97 -0.43 -0.63 -2.16
C ILE A 97 -1.50 -1.59 -1.65
N ALA A 98 -1.61 -1.77 -0.33
CA ALA A 98 -2.61 -2.64 0.25
C ALA A 98 -4.06 -2.15 0.01
N GLU A 99 -4.36 -0.86 0.11
CA GLU A 99 -5.72 -0.37 -0.16
C GLU A 99 -6.05 -0.41 -1.66
N ASP A 100 -5.07 -0.13 -2.54
CA ASP A 100 -5.23 -0.24 -3.98
C ASP A 100 -5.50 -1.71 -4.38
N GLU A 101 -4.71 -2.66 -3.89
CA GLU A 101 -4.94 -4.10 -4.11
C GLU A 101 -6.34 -4.52 -3.64
N LEU A 102 -6.77 -4.05 -2.46
CA LEU A 102 -8.07 -4.39 -1.90
C LEU A 102 -9.22 -3.85 -2.76
N SER A 103 -9.06 -2.63 -3.29
CA SER A 103 -10.05 -2.00 -4.16
C SER A 103 -10.29 -2.75 -5.47
N GLN A 104 -9.34 -3.60 -5.88
CA GLN A 104 -9.43 -4.40 -7.09
C GLN A 104 -9.98 -5.82 -6.85
N CYS A 105 -10.18 -6.21 -5.59
CA CYS A 105 -10.79 -7.49 -5.22
C CYS A 105 -12.32 -7.43 -5.39
N ASN A 106 -12.86 -8.24 -6.30
CA ASN A 106 -14.28 -8.42 -6.55
C ASN A 106 -14.70 -9.90 -6.37
N GLY A 107 -13.97 -10.83 -6.99
CA GLY A 107 -14.09 -12.27 -6.80
C GLY A 107 -13.03 -12.85 -5.86
N PHE A 108 -11.91 -12.16 -5.65
CA PHE A 108 -10.92 -12.49 -4.64
C PHE A 108 -11.31 -11.95 -3.27
N SER A 109 -10.87 -12.65 -2.23
CA SER A 109 -11.00 -12.19 -0.85
C SER A 109 -9.61 -12.14 -0.21
N ARG A 110 -9.31 -11.03 0.47
CA ARG A 110 -8.09 -10.91 1.27
C ARG A 110 -8.23 -11.78 2.51
N ILE A 111 -7.47 -12.87 2.56
CA ILE A 111 -7.42 -13.76 3.73
C ILE A 111 -6.36 -13.35 4.75
N PHE A 112 -5.37 -12.54 4.33
CA PHE A 112 -4.33 -11.96 5.16
C PHE A 112 -3.78 -10.69 4.48
N PRO A 113 -3.51 -9.61 5.21
CA PRO A 113 -3.92 -9.34 6.59
C PRO A 113 -5.43 -9.04 6.69
N THR A 114 -6.05 -9.41 7.81
CA THR A 114 -7.41 -9.03 8.23
C THR A 114 -7.37 -8.67 9.72
N ARG A 115 -8.46 -8.15 10.29
CA ARG A 115 -8.54 -7.82 11.72
C ARG A 115 -8.26 -9.02 12.66
N ASN A 116 -8.52 -10.23 12.19
CA ASN A 116 -8.44 -11.46 12.99
C ASN A 116 -7.17 -12.28 12.74
N THR A 117 -6.38 -11.94 11.71
CA THR A 117 -5.20 -12.72 11.33
C THR A 117 -3.95 -12.47 12.18
N HIS A 118 -4.00 -11.54 13.13
CA HIS A 118 -2.92 -11.35 14.10
C HIS A 118 -2.64 -12.62 14.93
N SER A 119 -3.62 -13.50 15.07
CA SER A 119 -3.46 -14.82 15.70
C SER A 119 -2.41 -15.70 14.99
N TYR A 120 -2.16 -15.48 13.70
CA TYR A 120 -1.13 -16.20 12.95
C TYR A 120 0.29 -15.70 13.21
N PHE A 121 0.46 -14.59 13.94
CA PHE A 121 1.76 -14.01 14.24
C PHE A 121 2.69 -14.98 14.99
N ALA A 122 2.13 -15.87 15.80
CA ALA A 122 2.87 -16.91 16.52
C ALA A 122 3.54 -17.96 15.61
N PHE A 123 3.11 -18.08 14.34
CA PHE A 123 3.67 -19.04 13.38
C PHE A 123 4.77 -18.46 12.50
N PHE A 124 5.04 -17.16 12.58
CA PHE A 124 6.14 -16.53 11.85
C PHE A 124 7.45 -16.67 12.63
N GLU A 125 8.58 -16.68 11.92
CA GLU A 125 9.93 -16.77 12.50
C GLU A 125 10.27 -15.62 13.47
N GLY A 126 9.53 -14.50 13.40
CA GLY A 126 9.72 -13.37 14.31
C GLY A 126 8.89 -12.13 13.96
N PRO A 127 9.01 -11.07 14.79
CA PRO A 127 8.23 -9.85 14.65
C PRO A 127 8.57 -9.10 13.35
N ARG A 128 7.58 -8.95 12.48
CA ARG A 128 7.67 -8.16 11.24
C ARG A 128 6.88 -6.88 11.38
N TYR A 129 7.56 -5.75 11.24
CA TYR A 129 6.96 -4.43 11.39
C TYR A 129 5.73 -4.23 10.48
N TYR A 130 5.82 -4.59 9.19
CA TYR A 130 4.69 -4.39 8.28
C TYR A 130 3.48 -5.26 8.63
N ASN A 131 3.68 -6.43 9.25
CA ASN A 131 2.57 -7.22 9.77
C ASN A 131 1.87 -6.46 10.91
N MET A 132 2.62 -5.82 11.80
CA MET A 132 2.07 -4.98 12.88
C MET A 132 1.34 -3.75 12.35
N LEU A 133 1.93 -3.08 11.35
CA LEU A 133 1.32 -1.92 10.68
C LEU A 133 -0.01 -2.29 10.04
N MET A 134 -0.05 -3.41 9.32
CA MET A 134 -1.26 -3.91 8.69
C MET A 134 -2.30 -4.37 9.72
N ASP A 135 -1.90 -5.08 10.78
CA ASP A 135 -2.83 -5.46 11.86
C ASP A 135 -3.48 -4.23 12.51
N ALA A 136 -2.70 -3.20 12.81
CA ALA A 136 -3.22 -1.95 13.34
C ALA A 136 -4.19 -1.28 12.36
N TRP A 137 -3.83 -1.24 11.07
CA TRP A 137 -4.65 -0.65 10.02
C TRP A 137 -5.98 -1.38 9.84
N GLU A 138 -5.94 -2.70 9.70
CA GLU A 138 -7.10 -3.57 9.57
C GLU A 138 -7.99 -3.50 10.82
N ASN A 139 -7.41 -3.56 12.02
CA ASN A 139 -8.17 -3.46 13.26
C ASN A 139 -8.90 -2.12 13.40
N LYS A 140 -8.36 -1.04 12.83
CA LYS A 140 -8.97 0.29 12.89
C LYS A 140 -10.01 0.54 11.78
N TYR A 141 -9.78 0.03 10.58
CA TYR A 141 -10.50 0.48 9.37
C TYR A 141 -11.24 -0.63 8.59
N GLU A 142 -11.14 -1.90 8.98
CA GLU A 142 -11.79 -2.99 8.24
C GLU A 142 -13.31 -2.80 8.06
N LEU A 143 -13.99 -2.34 9.12
CA LEU A 143 -15.45 -2.13 9.12
C LEU A 143 -15.88 -0.87 8.35
N ASP A 144 -15.02 0.15 8.30
CA ASP A 144 -15.26 1.39 7.55
C ASP A 144 -13.93 1.91 6.97
N ARG A 145 -13.75 1.65 5.67
CA ARG A 145 -12.55 2.06 4.91
C ARG A 145 -12.58 3.52 4.50
N ALA A 146 -13.73 4.17 4.49
CA ALA A 146 -13.85 5.55 4.03
C ALA A 146 -12.92 6.54 4.77
N PRO A 147 -12.79 6.52 6.12
CA PRO A 147 -11.82 7.36 6.82
C PRO A 147 -10.36 6.99 6.52
N ALA A 148 -10.06 5.71 6.30
CA ALA A 148 -8.74 5.22 5.93
C ALA A 148 -8.30 5.81 4.57
N ILE A 149 -9.18 5.69 3.58
CA ILE A 149 -8.98 6.21 2.22
C ILE A 149 -8.82 7.74 2.25
N ARG A 150 -9.70 8.47 2.96
CA ARG A 150 -9.57 9.93 3.10
C ARG A 150 -8.23 10.34 3.71
N ARG A 151 -7.77 9.60 4.72
CA ARG A 151 -6.47 9.85 5.36
C ARG A 151 -5.32 9.66 4.38
N LEU A 152 -5.29 8.55 3.64
CA LEU A 152 -4.25 8.28 2.64
C LEU A 152 -4.28 9.32 1.51
N GLN A 153 -5.47 9.67 1.01
CA GLN A 153 -5.63 10.71 -0.02
C GLN A 153 -5.04 12.05 0.43
N GLU A 154 -5.27 12.47 1.68
CA GLU A 154 -4.70 13.71 2.21
C GLU A 154 -3.17 13.67 2.28
N LEU A 155 -2.60 12.56 2.75
CA LEU A 155 -1.15 12.36 2.76
C LEU A 155 -0.57 12.32 1.33
N CYS A 156 -1.34 11.81 0.37
CA CYS A 156 -0.99 11.79 -1.05
C CYS A 156 -1.02 13.17 -1.69
N ARG A 157 -2.02 14.01 -1.41
CA ARG A 157 -2.06 15.40 -1.86
C ARG A 157 -0.83 16.18 -1.41
N ARG A 158 -0.35 15.89 -0.19
CA ARG A 158 0.88 16.45 0.38
C ARG A 158 2.17 15.81 -0.15
N LYS A 159 2.07 14.83 -1.06
CA LYS A 159 3.18 14.12 -1.71
C LYS A 159 4.14 13.42 -0.72
N ILE A 160 3.67 13.07 0.49
CA ILE A 160 4.51 12.47 1.54
C ILE A 160 5.07 11.11 1.11
N HIS A 161 4.24 10.29 0.47
CA HIS A 161 4.60 8.98 -0.09
C HIS A 161 5.69 9.04 -1.17
N LEU A 162 6.02 10.23 -1.69
CA LEU A 162 7.06 10.44 -2.70
C LEU A 162 8.38 10.94 -2.11
N ILE A 163 8.43 11.14 -0.78
CA ILE A 163 9.63 11.55 -0.06
C ILE A 163 10.57 10.34 0.03
N ASN A 164 11.66 10.41 -0.74
CA ASN A 164 12.80 9.55 -0.56
C ASN A 164 13.85 10.35 0.19
N THR A 165 14.10 10.06 1.45
CA THR A 165 15.25 10.60 2.19
C THR A 165 16.44 9.65 2.07
N PRO A 166 17.36 9.84 1.12
CA PRO A 166 18.73 9.40 1.35
C PRO A 166 19.33 10.38 2.36
N SER A 167 19.52 9.95 3.61
CA SER A 167 20.44 10.67 4.49
C SER A 167 21.84 10.50 3.91
N ALA A 168 22.26 11.40 3.03
CA ALA A 168 23.67 11.55 2.72
C ALA A 168 24.29 12.43 3.83
N PRO A 169 25.44 12.03 4.42
CA PRO A 169 26.21 12.94 5.25
C PRO A 169 26.65 14.10 4.36
N GLN A 170 26.37 15.34 4.78
CA GLN A 170 26.99 16.49 4.13
C GLN A 170 28.51 16.47 4.43
N PRO A 171 29.36 16.77 3.43
CA PRO A 171 30.80 16.85 3.60
C PRO A 171 31.22 17.96 4.57
#